data_AF-A0A0J7KRB9-F1
#
_entry.id   AF-A0A0J7KRB9-F1
#
_cell.length_a   1.000
_cell.length_b   1.000
_cell.length_c   1.000
_cell.angle_alpha   90.00
_cell.angle_beta   90.00
_cell.angle_gamma   90.00
#
_symmetry.space_group_name_H-M   'P 1'
#
loop_
_entity.id
_entity.type
_entity.pdbx_description
1 polymer ?
#
loop_
_entity_poly.entity_id
_entity_poly.type
_entity_poly.pdbx_seq_one_letter_code
_entity_poly.pdbx_strand_id
1 'polypeptide(L)' 'MTDLERIRLVVLGGAGVGKSAIIRRLLGQGFTERYRPTVEDLYSRECVLGTLTLKVDLLDTAGKTSHLPPLSVFLYSNG' A
#
# COMPACT_ATOMS: atom_id res chain seq x y z
N MET A 1 7.79 -26.18 3.27
CA MET A 1 7.40 -24.98 2.49
C MET A 1 8.38 -23.90 2.89
N THR A 2 9.16 -23.36 1.95
CA THR A 2 10.04 -22.21 2.24
C THR A 2 9.16 -20.99 2.46
N ASP A 3 9.22 -20.39 3.65
CA ASP A 3 8.55 -19.11 3.89
C ASP A 3 9.12 -18.08 2.89
N LEU A 4 8.22 -17.50 2.09
CA LEU A 4 8.60 -16.40 1.20
C LEU A 4 9.00 -15.20 2.04
N GLU A 5 10.08 -14.53 1.64
CA GLU A 5 10.48 -13.27 2.26
C GLU A 5 9.32 -12.26 2.13
N ARG A 6 8.99 -11.62 3.25
CA ARG A 6 7.81 -10.75 3.37
C ARG A 6 8.25 -9.31 3.58
N ILE A 7 7.73 -8.42 2.74
CA ILE A 7 7.95 -6.98 2.81
C ILE A 7 6.62 -6.27 3.05
N ARG A 8 6.61 -5.26 3.93
CA ARG A 8 5.45 -4.38 4.11
C ARG A 8 5.72 -3.00 3.52
N LEU A 9 4.85 -2.54 2.64
CA LEU A 9 4.79 -1.17 2.15
C LEU A 9 3.66 -0.44 2.86
N VAL A 10 3.97 0.65 3.54
CA VAL A 10 2.99 1.51 4.20
C VAL A 10 2.81 2.78 3.39
N VAL A 11 1.59 3.09 2.99
CA VAL A 11 1.28 4.29 2.19
C VAL A 11 0.66 5.34 3.09
N LEU A 12 1.38 6.45 3.29
CA LEU A 12 0.99 7.58 4.12
C LEU A 12 0.78 8.84 3.26
N GLY A 13 0.07 9.82 3.82
CA GLY A 13 -0.20 11.09 3.14
C GLY A 13 -1.58 11.66 3.50
N GLY A 14 -1.83 12.89 3.05
CA GLY A 14 -3.06 13.62 3.34
C GLY A 14 -4.36 12.89 2.96
N ALA A 15 -5.50 13.34 3.49
CA ALA A 15 -6.80 12.88 3.03
C ALA A 15 -7.01 13.29 1.55
N GLY A 16 -7.60 12.41 0.74
CA GLY A 16 -7.92 12.70 -0.66
C GLY A 16 -6.75 12.70 -1.66
N VAL A 17 -5.51 12.48 -1.22
CA VAL A 17 -4.31 12.54 -2.11
C VAL A 17 -4.13 11.34 -3.06
N GLY A 18 -5.03 10.35 -3.01
CA GLY A 18 -5.02 9.22 -3.95
C GLY A 18 -4.28 7.95 -3.51
N LYS A 19 -3.97 7.78 -2.21
CA LYS A 19 -3.29 6.58 -1.67
C LYS A 19 -3.97 5.26 -2.10
N SER A 20 -5.25 5.12 -1.78
CA SER A 20 -6.06 3.96 -2.16
C SER A 20 -6.17 3.77 -3.66
N ALA A 21 -6.23 4.87 -4.43
CA ALA A 21 -6.31 4.80 -5.88
C ALA A 21 -5.04 4.18 -6.50
N ILE A 22 -3.87 4.56 -5.99
CA ILE A 22 -2.58 3.99 -6.43
C ILE A 22 -2.48 2.51 -6.04
N ILE A 23 -2.85 2.15 -4.80
CA ILE A 23 -2.84 0.76 -4.35
C ILE A 23 -3.77 -0.11 -5.20
N ARG A 24 -5.01 0.32 -5.43
CA ARG A 24 -5.96 -0.44 -6.26
C ARG A 24 -5.48 -0.60 -7.70
N ARG A 25 -4.86 0.45 -8.26
CA ARG A 25 -4.27 0.37 -9.60
C ARG A 25 -3.13 -0.66 -9.65
N LEU A 26 -2.24 -0.66 -8.66
CA LEU A 26 -1.15 -1.63 -8.54
C LEU A 26 -1.68 -3.07 -8.44
N LEU A 27 -2.82 -3.26 -7.76
CA LEU A 27 -3.46 -4.55 -7.58
C LEU A 27 -4.33 -5.01 -8.78
N GLY A 28 -4.41 -4.21 -9.84
CA GLY A 28 -5.26 -4.49 -11.01
C GLY A 28 -6.77 -4.38 -10.73
N GLN A 29 -7.18 -3.71 -9.65
CA GLN A 29 -8.58 -3.60 -9.21
C GLN A 29 -9.35 -2.43 -9.84
N GLY A 30 -8.83 -1.89 -10.95
CA GLY A 30 -9.39 -0.71 -11.63
C GLY A 30 -9.26 0.58 -10.82
N PHE A 31 -9.94 1.62 -11.31
CA PHE A 31 -9.98 2.95 -10.71
C PHE A 31 -11.44 3.38 -10.48
N THR A 32 -11.68 4.15 -9.42
CA THR A 32 -12.99 4.75 -9.13
C THR A 32 -12.77 6.22 -8.73
N GLU A 33 -13.58 7.11 -9.30
CA GLU A 33 -13.56 8.54 -8.95
C GLU A 33 -14.26 8.83 -7.61
N ARG A 34 -15.00 7.85 -7.08
CA ARG A 34 -15.72 8.02 -5.81
C ARG A 34 -14.73 7.96 -4.65
N TYR A 35 -14.57 9.09 -3.96
CA TYR A 35 -13.81 9.13 -2.71
C TYR A 35 -14.58 8.41 -1.59
N ARG A 36 -13.94 7.40 -1.00
CA ARG A 36 -14.35 6.77 0.26
C ARG A 36 -13.17 6.87 1.21
N PRO A 37 -13.30 7.52 2.39
CA PRO A 37 -12.22 7.56 3.36
C PRO A 37 -11.80 6.16 3.80
N THR A 38 -10.51 5.85 3.71
CA THR A 38 -9.92 4.64 4.30
C THR A 38 -9.73 4.85 5.80
N VAL A 39 -10.01 3.83 6.60
CA VAL A 39 -9.58 3.77 8.01
C VAL A 39 -8.19 3.13 8.06
N GLU A 40 -8.13 1.86 7.68
CA GLU A 40 -6.91 1.09 7.44
C GLU A 40 -7.31 -0.13 6.61
N ASP A 41 -6.61 -0.41 5.52
CA ASP A 41 -6.81 -1.62 4.72
C ASP A 41 -5.45 -2.30 4.48
N LEU A 42 -5.41 -3.64 4.64
CA LEU A 42 -4.25 -4.46 4.34
C LEU A 42 -4.51 -5.34 3.12
N TYR A 43 -3.64 -5.23 2.12
CA TYR A 43 -3.66 -6.06 0.92
C TYR A 43 -2.38 -6.89 0.86
N SER A 44 -2.48 -8.20 0.61
CA SER A 44 -1.31 -9.05 0.40
C SER A 44 -1.26 -9.57 -1.03
N ARG A 45 -0.08 -9.53 -1.66
CA ARG A 45 0.18 -10.12 -2.97
C ARG A 45 1.52 -10.86 -2.97
N GLU A 46 1.58 -11.96 -3.69
CA GLU A 46 2.86 -12.53 -4.10
C GLU A 46 3.34 -11.81 -5.36
N CYS A 47 4.60 -11.40 -5.34
CA CYS A 47 5.26 -10.68 -6.42
C CYS A 47 6.53 -11.42 -6.83
N VAL A 48 6.76 -11.53 -8.13
CA VAL A 48 8.00 -12.07 -8.69
C VAL A 48 8.89 -10.91 -9.12
N LEU A 49 10.06 -10.80 -8.51
CA LEU A 49 11.09 -9.81 -8.84
C LEU A 49 12.35 -10.55 -9.31
N GLY A 50 12.49 -10.71 -10.63
CA GLY A 50 13.55 -11.55 -11.20
C GLY A 50 13.38 -13.01 -10.80
N THR A 51 14.32 -13.55 -10.03
CA THR A 51 14.28 -14.92 -9.51
C THR A 51 13.73 -15.02 -8.09
N LEU A 52 13.38 -13.88 -7.46
CA LEU A 52 12.86 -13.83 -6.09
C LEU A 52 11.33 -13.79 -6.10
N THR A 53 10.72 -14.65 -5.30
CA THR A 53 9.29 -14.57 -5.00
C THR A 53 9.14 -13.97 -3.61
N LEU A 54 8.39 -12.87 -3.52
CA LEU A 54 8.16 -12.12 -2.28
C LEU A 54 6.68 -12.09 -1.95
N LYS A 55 6.37 -12.04 -0.66
CA LYS A 55 5.05 -11.65 -0.19
C LYS A 55 5.06 -10.16 0.17
N VAL A 56 4.35 -9.37 -0.60
CA VAL A 56 4.24 -7.92 -0.38
C VAL A 56 2.90 -7.60 0.28
N ASP A 57 2.98 -7.02 1.47
CA ASP A 57 1.86 -6.46 2.21
C ASP A 57 1.77 -4.95 1.95
N LEU A 58 0.68 -4.47 1.37
CA LEU A 58 0.39 -3.06 1.15
C LEU A 58 -0.59 -2.58 2.23
N LEU A 59 -0.16 -1.65 3.08
CA LEU A 59 -0.99 -1.04 4.12
C LEU A 59 -1.45 0.35 3.66
N ASP A 60 -2.73 0.48 3.34
CA ASP A 60 -3.41 1.75 3.05
C ASP A 60 -3.90 2.35 4.37
N THR A 61 -3.49 3.57 4.70
CA THR A 61 -3.89 4.20 5.96
C THR A 61 -4.87 5.34 5.74
N ALA A 62 -5.65 5.68 6.77
CA ALA A 62 -6.35 6.95 6.82
C ALA A 62 -5.39 8.12 6.55
N GLY A 63 -5.85 9.09 5.76
CA GLY A 63 -5.15 10.36 5.64
C GLY A 63 -5.48 11.29 6.79
N LYS A 64 -4.48 11.94 7.38
CA LYS A 64 -4.68 13.06 8.32
C LYS A 64 -4.53 14.39 7.59
N THR A 65 -5.38 15.36 7.91
CA THR A 65 -5.44 16.69 7.26
C THR A 65 -4.30 17.63 7.67
N SER A 66 -3.55 17.30 8.71
CA SER A 66 -2.44 18.15 9.20
C SER A 66 -1.12 17.35 9.28
N HIS A 67 -0.05 17.97 8.78
CA HIS A 67 1.36 17.58 8.95
C HIS A 67 1.89 16.34 8.19
N LEU A 68 1.16 15.79 7.21
CA LEU A 68 1.69 14.72 6.34
C LEU A 68 2.06 15.24 4.93
N PRO A 69 3.09 14.67 4.29
CA PRO A 69 3.50 15.06 2.94
C PRO A 69 2.45 14.67 1.85
N PRO A 70 2.56 15.22 0.62
CA PRO A 70 1.59 15.02 -0.47
C PRO A 70 1.24 13.55 -0.77
N LEU A 71 2.21 12.64 -0.89
CA LEU A 71 2.00 11.19 -0.84
C LEU A 71 3.36 10.59 -0.54
N SER A 72 3.44 9.67 0.43
CA SER A 72 4.69 9.02 0.81
C SER A 72 4.50 7.52 0.97
N VAL A 73 5.47 6.75 0.44
CA VAL A 73 5.50 5.30 0.57
C VAL A 73 6.71 4.94 1.42
N PHE A 74 6.48 4.19 2.48
CA PHE A 74 7.52 3.72 3.39
C PHE A 74 7.68 2.22 3.27
N LEU A 75 8.93 1.77 3.12
CA LEU A 75 9.30 0.37 3.31
C LEU A 75 9.39 0.12 4.81
N TYR A 76 8.57 -0.81 5.31
CA TYR A 76 8.59 -1.25 6.68
C TYR A 76 9.09 -2.70 6.72
N SER A 77 10.28 -2.88 7.26
CA SER A 77 10.79 -4.20 7.63
C SER A 77 10.64 -4.35 9.14
N ASN A 78 9.96 -5.40 9.59
CA ASN A 78 10.16 -5.87 10.95
C ASN A 78 11.52 -6.59 10.92
N GLY A 79 12.55 -5.98 11.50
CA GLY A 79 13.80 -6.70 11.75
C GLY A 79 13.56 -7.96 12.57
#